data_AF-A0A520JCQ2-F1
#
_entry.id   AF-A0A520JCQ2-F1
#
_cell.length_a   1.000
_cell.length_b   1.000
_cell.length_c   1.000
_cell.angle_alpha   90.00
_cell.angle_beta   90.00
_cell.angle_gamma   90.00
#
_symmetry.space_group_name_H-M   'P 1'
#
loop_
_entity.id
_entity.type
_entity.pdbx_description
1 polymer ?
#
loop_
_entity_poly.entity_id
_entity_poly.type
_entity_poly.pdbx_seq_one_letter_code
_entity_poly.pdbx_strand_id
1 'polypeptide(L)'
;MFSRKIALTFAAGLTLAGCNLAPKYVRPELPVAPSTPTGPAYAATDAAGAIVPADTAWEAFFTDDRLRRVIRTALDNNRDVRIAVANVAQARAQYRVQRADLFPTLGATGSATYQKSPFGAVGGGTGGTTGGGTGGGTGGGGTGAGAVAGGGRFDIYSANLGVSAWEIDLFGRVRNLTQAQQQAYFAAEENRNAAQVSLIAETATAWLTMAADQDRLKIAQDTERAFGETLKLTQDRFRIGIASELEVRQARTTYDQARSDIADA
;
A
#
# COMPACT_ATOMS: atom_id res chain seq x y z
N MET A 1 -59.09 -9.18 -4.81
CA MET A 1 -58.13 -10.31 -5.01
C MET A 1 -56.79 -9.90 -5.64
N PHE A 2 -56.72 -8.83 -6.45
CA PHE A 2 -55.46 -8.37 -7.08
C PHE A 2 -54.41 -7.81 -6.11
N SER A 3 -54.79 -7.07 -5.06
CA SER A 3 -53.82 -6.50 -4.08
C SER A 3 -53.05 -7.54 -3.26
N ARG A 4 -53.65 -8.67 -2.88
CA ARG A 4 -52.95 -9.74 -2.14
C ARG A 4 -51.92 -10.46 -3.01
N LYS A 5 -52.17 -10.59 -4.32
CA LYS A 5 -51.22 -11.21 -5.26
C LYS A 5 -50.00 -10.31 -5.52
N ILE A 6 -50.23 -8.99 -5.68
CA ILE A 6 -49.14 -8.00 -5.85
C ILE A 6 -48.25 -7.93 -4.59
N ALA A 7 -48.85 -7.93 -3.39
CA ALA A 7 -48.10 -7.91 -2.14
C ALA A 7 -47.24 -9.18 -1.94
N LEU A 8 -47.76 -10.35 -2.32
CA LEU A 8 -47.04 -11.63 -2.22
C LEU A 8 -45.86 -11.71 -3.20
N THR A 9 -46.02 -11.22 -4.43
CA THR A 9 -44.92 -11.15 -5.41
C THR A 9 -43.83 -10.14 -5.02
N PHE A 10 -44.21 -9.03 -4.39
CA PHE A 10 -43.23 -8.04 -3.91
C PHE A 10 -42.45 -8.55 -2.69
N ALA A 11 -43.12 -9.27 -1.78
CA ALA A 11 -42.47 -9.92 -0.64
C ALA A 11 -41.50 -11.04 -1.07
N ALA A 12 -41.88 -11.88 -2.04
CA ALA A 12 -41.00 -12.90 -2.61
C ALA A 12 -39.78 -12.27 -3.32
N GLY A 13 -39.97 -11.17 -4.06
CA GLY A 13 -38.89 -10.41 -4.67
C GLY A 13 -37.88 -9.82 -3.66
N LEU A 14 -38.37 -9.35 -2.50
CA LEU A 14 -37.51 -8.83 -1.43
C LEU A 14 -36.64 -9.94 -0.78
N THR A 15 -37.15 -11.17 -0.70
CA THR A 15 -36.39 -12.29 -0.11
C THR A 15 -35.24 -12.80 -1.00
N LEU A 16 -35.26 -12.52 -2.31
CA LEU A 16 -34.15 -12.85 -3.22
C LEU A 16 -33.06 -11.76 -3.27
N ALA A 17 -33.32 -10.57 -2.70
CA ALA A 17 -32.44 -9.40 -2.78
C ALA A 17 -31.28 -9.35 -1.78
N GLY A 18 -31.07 -10.43 -1.02
CA GLY A 18 -30.17 -10.45 0.13
C GLY A 18 -28.97 -11.40 0.04
N CYS A 19 -28.83 -12.17 -1.04
CA CYS A 19 -27.80 -13.21 -1.09
C CYS A 19 -26.43 -12.59 -1.37
N ASN A 20 -25.60 -12.48 -0.33
CA ASN A 20 -24.16 -12.33 -0.50
C ASN A 20 -23.56 -13.69 -0.92
N LEU A 21 -22.97 -13.75 -2.12
CA LEU A 21 -22.33 -14.95 -2.68
C LEU A 21 -20.85 -15.11 -2.29
N ALA A 22 -20.28 -14.22 -1.46
CA ALA A 22 -18.91 -14.36 -1.00
C ALA A 22 -18.76 -15.58 -0.07
N PRO A 23 -17.74 -16.44 -0.27
CA PRO A 23 -17.41 -17.49 0.67
C PRO A 23 -17.12 -16.95 2.07
N LYS A 24 -17.43 -17.73 3.10
CA LYS A 24 -17.06 -17.37 4.47
C LYS A 24 -15.54 -17.45 4.63
N TYR A 25 -14.97 -16.44 5.26
CA TYR A 25 -13.55 -16.47 5.61
C TYR A 25 -13.28 -17.55 6.66
N VAL A 26 -12.38 -18.47 6.33
CA VAL A 26 -11.84 -19.48 7.24
C VAL A 26 -10.33 -19.29 7.24
N ARG A 27 -9.75 -19.02 8.41
CA ARG A 27 -8.31 -18.88 8.55
C ARG A 27 -7.66 -20.25 8.30
N PRO A 28 -6.73 -20.38 7.34
CA PRO A 28 -6.00 -21.64 7.14
C PRO A 28 -5.23 -22.05 8.39
N GLU A 29 -5.12 -23.35 8.63
CA GLU A 29 -4.22 -23.87 9.67
C GLU A 29 -2.78 -23.49 9.34
N LEU A 30 -2.05 -22.99 10.34
CA LEU A 30 -0.67 -22.57 10.15
C LEU A 30 0.23 -23.82 10.05
N PRO A 31 1.02 -23.99 8.97
CA PRO A 31 1.87 -25.16 8.76
C PRO A 31 3.17 -25.04 9.55
N VAL A 32 3.08 -24.82 10.87
CA VAL A 32 4.23 -24.67 11.77
C VAL A 32 4.04 -25.55 13.01
N ALA A 33 5.16 -25.89 13.66
CA ALA A 33 5.10 -26.60 14.93
C ALA A 33 4.34 -25.75 15.98
N PRO A 34 3.50 -26.36 16.84
CA PRO A 34 2.72 -25.62 17.83
C PRO A 34 3.57 -25.05 18.97
N SER A 35 4.82 -25.52 19.12
CA SER A 35 5.77 -25.05 20.11
C SER A 35 7.15 -24.83 19.48
N THR A 36 7.92 -23.92 20.07
CA THR A 36 9.31 -23.70 19.68
C THR A 36 10.18 -24.91 20.02
N PRO A 37 11.30 -25.13 19.30
CA PRO A 37 12.27 -26.16 19.64
C PRO A 37 12.80 -25.99 21.08
N THR A 38 13.18 -27.10 21.71
CA THR A 38 13.80 -27.13 23.05
C THR A 38 15.23 -27.66 22.95
N GLY A 39 16.16 -27.13 23.74
CA GLY A 39 17.54 -27.63 23.79
C GLY A 39 18.49 -26.66 24.49
N PRO A 40 19.81 -26.94 24.52
CA PRO A 40 20.79 -26.08 25.19
C PRO A 40 20.82 -24.64 24.65
N ALA A 41 20.53 -24.47 23.36
CA ALA A 41 20.40 -23.16 22.71
C ALA A 41 19.02 -22.51 22.89
N TYR A 42 18.01 -23.27 23.34
CA TYR A 42 16.63 -22.84 23.54
C TYR A 42 16.24 -23.09 24.99
N ALA A 43 16.77 -22.25 25.88
CA ALA A 43 16.46 -22.33 27.30
C ALA A 43 14.96 -22.13 27.53
N ALA A 44 14.38 -22.93 28.43
CA ALA A 44 13.00 -22.78 28.83
C ALA A 44 12.82 -21.40 29.48
N THR A 45 12.00 -20.55 28.88
CA THR A 45 11.63 -19.25 29.44
C THR A 45 10.39 -19.45 30.30
N ASP A 46 10.43 -18.97 31.54
CA ASP A 46 9.27 -18.99 32.43
C ASP A 46 8.17 -18.13 31.83
N ALA A 47 7.03 -18.75 31.52
CA ALA A 47 5.88 -18.08 30.88
C ALA A 47 5.33 -16.89 31.69
N ALA A 48 5.63 -16.81 32.99
CA ALA A 48 5.16 -15.76 33.89
C ALA A 48 5.89 -14.41 33.75
N GLY A 49 7.07 -14.38 33.11
CA GLY A 49 7.87 -13.16 32.88
C GLY A 49 8.14 -12.85 31.41
N ALA A 50 7.48 -13.56 30.49
CA ALA A 50 7.71 -13.42 29.06
C ALA A 50 7.19 -12.04 28.58
N ILE A 51 8.11 -11.19 28.13
CA ILE A 51 7.78 -9.97 27.39
C ILE A 51 6.97 -10.40 26.17
N VAL A 52 5.69 -10.03 26.10
CA VAL A 52 4.89 -10.20 24.89
C VAL A 52 5.33 -9.09 23.93
N PRO A 53 6.07 -9.41 22.84
CA PRO A 53 6.75 -8.38 22.05
C PRO A 53 5.79 -7.44 21.34
N ALA A 54 4.56 -7.90 21.05
CA ALA A 54 3.53 -7.11 20.38
C ALA A 54 2.86 -6.08 21.30
N ASP A 55 2.75 -6.36 22.61
CA ASP A 55 2.04 -5.51 23.57
C ASP A 55 2.99 -4.56 24.32
N THR A 56 4.30 -4.79 24.19
CA THR A 56 5.32 -3.99 24.87
C THR A 56 5.70 -2.79 24.02
N ALA A 57 5.50 -1.58 24.56
CA ALA A 57 5.99 -0.38 23.90
C ALA A 57 7.51 -0.43 23.73
N TRP A 58 8.00 -0.11 22.53
CA TRP A 58 9.44 -0.12 22.24
C TRP A 58 10.25 0.77 23.20
N GLU A 59 9.65 1.85 23.71
CA GLU A 59 10.27 2.73 24.70
C GLU A 59 10.54 2.05 26.05
N ALA A 60 9.78 1.01 26.41
CA ALA A 60 10.01 0.20 27.59
C ALA A 60 11.03 -0.92 27.34
N PHE A 61 11.21 -1.33 26.08
CA PHE A 61 12.19 -2.33 25.68
C PHE A 61 13.62 -1.75 25.62
N PHE A 62 13.79 -0.56 25.02
CA PHE A 62 15.11 0.07 24.90
C PHE A 62 15.42 0.96 26.11
N THR A 63 16.44 0.59 26.88
CA THR A 63 16.81 1.28 28.12
C THR A 63 17.57 2.59 27.88
N ASP A 64 18.46 2.68 26.88
CA ASP A 64 19.27 3.88 26.59
C ASP A 64 18.39 5.05 26.09
N ASP A 65 18.40 6.17 26.85
CA ASP A 65 17.70 7.42 26.51
C ASP A 65 18.17 8.04 25.19
N ARG A 66 19.46 7.90 24.86
CA ARG A 66 20.04 8.43 23.62
C ARG A 66 19.47 7.68 22.42
N LEU A 67 19.46 6.35 22.48
CA LEU A 67 18.85 5.52 21.45
C LEU A 67 17.36 5.85 21.28
N ARG A 68 16.62 6.00 22.39
CA ARG A 68 15.21 6.39 22.32
C ARG A 68 14.99 7.71 21.58
N ARG A 69 15.84 8.73 21.80
CA ARG A 69 15.78 9.99 21.05
C ARG A 69 16.07 9.82 19.55
N VAL A 70 17.04 8.98 19.20
CA VAL A 70 17.37 8.71 17.78
C VAL A 70 16.21 7.99 17.09
N ILE A 71 15.60 6.98 17.74
CA ILE A 71 14.43 6.29 17.21
C ILE A 71 13.27 7.26 16.98
N ARG A 72 12.95 8.15 17.93
CA ARG A 72 11.89 9.17 17.72
C ARG A 72 12.21 10.06 16.52
N THR A 73 13.45 10.54 16.45
CA THR A 73 13.89 11.38 15.33
C THR A 73 13.76 10.64 13.99
N ALA A 74 14.11 9.35 13.95
CA ALA A 74 13.96 8.51 12.77
C ALA A 74 12.47 8.32 12.40
N LEU A 75 11.60 8.01 13.35
CA LEU A 75 10.16 7.83 13.11
C LEU A 75 9.50 9.10 12.55
N ASP A 76 9.91 10.28 13.02
CA ASP A 76 9.35 11.55 12.58
C ASP A 76 9.86 12.00 11.20
N ASN A 77 11.09 11.61 10.82
CA ASN A 77 11.77 12.15 9.64
C ASN A 77 11.97 11.14 8.50
N ASN A 78 11.87 9.84 8.77
CA ASN A 78 12.15 8.80 7.78
C ASN A 78 11.11 8.82 6.64
N ARG A 79 11.61 8.71 5.40
CA ARG A 79 10.79 8.82 4.19
C ARG A 79 10.05 7.54 3.84
N ASP A 80 10.57 6.39 4.22
CA ASP A 80 9.95 5.09 3.96
C ASP A 80 8.69 4.91 4.81
N VAL A 81 8.72 5.32 6.08
CA VAL A 81 7.50 5.35 6.91
C VAL A 81 6.47 6.33 6.34
N ARG A 82 6.90 7.49 5.82
CA ARG A 82 5.99 8.44 5.16
C ARG A 82 5.38 7.87 3.88
N ILE A 83 6.14 7.11 3.09
CA ILE A 83 5.64 6.38 1.93
C ILE A 83 4.62 5.33 2.38
N ALA A 84 4.90 4.58 3.46
CA ALA A 84 3.96 3.61 4.01
C ALA A 84 2.63 4.27 4.45
N VAL A 85 2.68 5.43 5.11
CA VAL A 85 1.47 6.20 5.45
C VAL A 85 0.75 6.70 4.20
N ALA A 86 1.46 7.14 3.16
CA ALA A 86 0.86 7.55 1.89
C ALA A 86 0.16 6.37 1.18
N ASN A 87 0.74 5.18 1.23
CA ASN A 87 0.13 3.96 0.68
C ASN A 87 -1.18 3.60 1.40
N VAL A 88 -1.24 3.78 2.73
CA VAL A 88 -2.49 3.63 3.51
C VAL A 88 -3.55 4.64 3.04
N ALA A 89 -3.17 5.90 2.88
CA ALA A 89 -4.09 6.94 2.41
C ALA A 89 -4.61 6.67 0.99
N GLN A 90 -3.75 6.16 0.10
CA GLN A 90 -4.11 5.73 -1.25
C GLN A 90 -5.11 4.56 -1.21
N ALA A 91 -4.82 3.52 -0.44
CA ALA A 91 -5.72 2.36 -0.30
C ALA A 91 -7.08 2.78 0.26
N ARG A 92 -7.11 3.70 1.23
CA ARG A 92 -8.35 4.30 1.74
C ARG A 92 -9.12 5.07 0.67
N ALA A 93 -8.43 5.80 -0.20
CA ALA A 93 -9.06 6.51 -1.30
C ALA A 93 -9.67 5.54 -2.32
N GLN A 94 -8.96 4.48 -2.68
CA GLN A 94 -9.47 3.42 -3.56
C GLN A 94 -10.70 2.73 -2.98
N TYR A 95 -10.70 2.41 -1.68
CA TYR A 95 -11.88 1.90 -0.99
C TYR A 95 -13.08 2.86 -1.09
N ARG A 96 -12.86 4.18 -0.93
CA ARG A 96 -13.95 5.17 -1.06
C ARG A 96 -14.50 5.25 -2.47
N VAL A 97 -13.65 5.15 -3.50
CA VAL A 97 -14.09 5.10 -4.90
C VAL A 97 -14.95 3.85 -5.14
N GLN A 98 -14.48 2.67 -4.73
CA GLN A 98 -15.23 1.43 -4.91
C GLN A 98 -16.57 1.43 -4.16
N ARG A 99 -16.61 2.06 -2.98
CA ARG A 99 -17.84 2.23 -2.20
C ARG A 99 -18.81 3.21 -2.86
N ALA A 100 -18.31 4.19 -3.62
CA ALA A 100 -19.16 5.15 -4.33
C ALA A 100 -20.01 4.48 -5.41
N ASP A 101 -19.55 3.37 -5.99
CA ASP A 101 -20.29 2.57 -6.99
C ASP A 101 -21.61 1.98 -6.44
N LEU A 102 -21.79 1.93 -5.11
CA LEU A 102 -23.07 1.53 -4.50
C LEU A 102 -24.17 2.58 -4.70
N PHE A 103 -23.79 3.83 -4.99
CA PHE A 103 -24.70 4.95 -5.13
C PHE A 103 -24.82 5.39 -6.59
N PRO A 104 -26.00 5.85 -7.02
CA PRO A 104 -26.16 6.41 -8.35
C PRO A 104 -25.30 7.66 -8.50
N THR A 105 -24.55 7.77 -9.60
CA THR A 105 -23.84 9.02 -9.93
C THR A 105 -24.78 9.94 -10.71
N LEU A 106 -24.78 11.23 -10.35
CA LEU A 106 -25.56 12.25 -11.03
C LEU A 106 -24.65 13.00 -12.01
N GLY A 107 -25.04 13.02 -13.28
CA GLY A 107 -24.26 13.63 -14.34
C GLY A 107 -25.08 14.59 -15.19
N ALA A 108 -24.37 15.55 -15.78
CA ALA A 108 -24.89 16.42 -16.82
C ALA A 108 -24.07 16.19 -18.09
N THR A 109 -24.73 15.86 -19.20
CA THR A 109 -24.07 15.65 -20.49
C THR A 109 -24.65 16.60 -21.53
N GLY A 110 -23.78 17.32 -22.23
CA GLY A 110 -24.14 18.12 -23.40
C GLY A 110 -23.46 17.53 -24.63
N SER A 111 -24.20 17.33 -25.72
CA SER A 111 -23.64 16.85 -26.98
C SER A 111 -24.14 17.68 -28.17
N ALA A 112 -23.28 17.82 -29.17
CA ALA A 112 -23.61 18.41 -30.46
C ALA A 112 -23.09 17.48 -31.56
N THR A 113 -24.00 16.94 -32.37
CA THR A 113 -23.68 16.02 -33.47
C THR A 113 -24.00 16.70 -34.80
N TYR A 114 -23.00 16.79 -35.68
CA TYR A 114 -23.12 17.36 -37.01
C TYR A 114 -22.92 16.25 -38.04
N GLN A 115 -23.94 15.97 -38.85
CA GLN A 115 -23.87 14.93 -39.87
C GLN A 115 -24.24 15.52 -41.23
N LYS A 116 -23.34 15.40 -42.20
CA LYS A 116 -23.59 15.78 -43.59
C LYS A 116 -23.68 14.52 -44.43
N SER A 117 -24.86 14.20 -44.96
CA SER A 117 -25.02 13.10 -45.91
C SER A 117 -24.91 13.64 -47.33
N PRO A 118 -23.97 13.15 -48.16
CA PRO A 118 -23.82 13.59 -49.55
C PRO A 118 -24.95 13.09 -50.46
N PHE A 119 -25.70 12.06 -50.05
CA PHE A 119 -26.88 11.56 -50.75
C PHE A 119 -28.08 11.66 -49.81
N GLY A 120 -29.14 12.34 -50.24
CA GLY A 120 -30.43 12.29 -49.53
C GLY A 120 -30.89 10.84 -49.45
N ALA A 121 -31.29 10.38 -48.27
CA ALA A 121 -31.86 9.04 -48.11
C ALA A 121 -33.05 8.91 -49.09
N VAL A 122 -32.89 8.13 -50.15
CA VAL A 122 -34.00 7.69 -51.00
C VAL A 122 -34.75 6.64 -50.20
N GLY A 123 -35.51 7.12 -49.22
CA GLY A 123 -36.58 6.36 -48.58
C GLY A 123 -37.82 6.53 -49.45
N GLY A 124 -38.14 5.51 -50.24
CA GLY A 124 -39.49 5.36 -50.76
C GLY A 124 -40.48 5.52 -49.61
N GLY A 125 -41.48 6.37 -49.81
CA GLY A 125 -42.56 6.54 -48.86
C GLY A 125 -43.23 5.19 -48.60
N THR A 126 -42.98 4.63 -47.42
CA THR A 126 -43.89 3.72 -46.74
C THR A 126 -43.90 4.15 -45.28
N GLY A 127 -45.05 4.64 -44.83
CA GLY A 127 -45.21 5.47 -43.64
C GLY A 127 -44.80 4.81 -42.33
N GLY A 128 -44.10 5.59 -41.51
CA GLY A 128 -44.09 5.46 -40.06
C GLY A 128 -45.06 6.47 -39.47
N THR A 129 -46.35 6.14 -39.45
CA THR A 129 -47.38 6.85 -38.69
C THR A 129 -47.09 6.71 -37.19
N THR A 130 -46.69 7.79 -36.54
CA THR A 130 -46.95 8.01 -35.11
C THR A 130 -47.90 9.20 -35.00
N GLY A 131 -49.17 8.92 -34.69
CA GLY A 131 -50.19 9.95 -34.47
C GLY A 131 -51.55 9.55 -35.01
N GLY A 132 -52.45 9.14 -34.10
CA GLY A 132 -53.86 8.90 -34.42
C GLY A 132 -54.62 10.19 -34.71
N GLY A 133 -55.52 10.12 -35.70
CA GLY A 133 -56.46 11.19 -36.04
C GLY A 133 -57.35 10.77 -37.21
N THR A 134 -58.67 10.73 -36.96
CA THR A 134 -59.73 10.39 -37.91
C THR A 134 -60.00 11.51 -38.92
N GLY A 135 -60.07 11.19 -40.21
CA GLY A 135 -60.62 12.09 -41.24
C GLY A 135 -60.43 11.56 -42.65
N GLY A 136 -61.54 11.24 -43.33
CA GLY A 136 -61.56 10.81 -44.73
C GLY A 136 -61.51 11.98 -45.72
N GLY A 137 -60.94 11.73 -46.90
CA GLY A 137 -60.96 12.65 -48.04
C GLY A 137 -60.22 12.06 -49.24
N THR A 138 -60.96 11.82 -50.33
CA THR A 138 -60.51 11.37 -51.65
C THR A 138 -60.06 12.57 -52.51
N GLY A 139 -59.00 12.39 -53.31
CA GLY A 139 -58.55 13.37 -54.31
C GLY A 139 -57.30 12.89 -55.03
N GLY A 140 -57.32 12.87 -56.36
CA GLY A 140 -56.36 12.15 -57.21
C GLY A 140 -55.19 12.97 -57.78
N GLY A 141 -54.25 12.24 -58.39
CA GLY A 141 -53.53 12.59 -59.61
C GLY A 141 -52.48 13.71 -59.57
N GLY A 142 -51.20 13.35 -59.68
CA GLY A 142 -50.14 14.27 -60.05
C GLY A 142 -48.84 13.56 -60.42
N THR A 143 -48.52 13.50 -61.71
CA THR A 143 -47.20 13.15 -62.26
C THR A 143 -46.22 14.31 -62.03
N GLY A 144 -45.12 14.06 -61.33
CA GLY A 144 -44.09 15.07 -61.04
C GLY A 144 -42.68 14.46 -61.08
N ALA A 145 -41.85 15.06 -61.92
CA ALA A 145 -40.51 14.64 -62.30
C ALA A 145 -39.45 14.77 -61.18
N GLY A 146 -38.42 13.91 -61.26
CA GLY A 146 -37.03 14.19 -60.88
C GLY A 146 -36.74 14.59 -59.43
N ALA A 147 -36.57 13.61 -58.54
CA ALA A 147 -35.90 13.85 -57.27
C ALA A 147 -34.38 13.89 -57.47
N VAL A 148 -33.83 15.11 -57.60
CA VAL A 148 -32.40 15.35 -57.39
C VAL A 148 -32.08 15.03 -55.93
N ALA A 149 -31.19 14.06 -55.71
CA ALA A 149 -30.68 13.71 -54.38
C ALA A 149 -29.83 14.88 -53.83
N GLY A 150 -30.47 15.83 -53.17
CA GLY A 150 -29.79 16.89 -52.44
C GLY A 150 -29.24 16.36 -51.13
N GLY A 151 -27.91 16.40 -50.95
CA GLY A 151 -27.27 16.06 -49.68
C GLY A 151 -27.75 16.98 -48.54
N GLY A 152 -28.21 16.39 -47.44
CA GLY A 152 -28.73 17.10 -46.27
C GLY A 152 -27.71 17.20 -45.14
N ARG A 153 -27.69 18.34 -44.44
CA ARG A 153 -26.96 18.53 -43.18
C ARG A 153 -27.94 18.42 -42.01
N PHE A 154 -27.59 17.60 -41.02
CA PHE A 154 -28.34 17.35 -39.81
C PHE A 154 -27.48 17.73 -38.60
N ASP A 155 -27.94 18.70 -37.82
CA ASP A 155 -27.26 19.19 -36.62
C ASP A 155 -28.18 18.88 -35.42
N ILE A 156 -27.68 18.12 -34.44
CA ILE A 156 -28.43 17.70 -33.25
C ILE A 156 -27.72 18.23 -32.02
N TYR A 157 -28.40 19.06 -31.24
CA TYR A 157 -27.95 19.52 -29.93
C TYR A 157 -28.77 18.83 -28.85
N SER A 158 -28.11 18.26 -27.84
CA SER A 158 -28.81 17.67 -26.69
C SER A 158 -28.11 18.03 -25.38
N ALA A 159 -28.91 18.24 -24.34
CA ALA A 159 -28.45 18.43 -22.98
C ALA A 159 -29.28 17.52 -22.07
N ASN A 160 -28.63 16.66 -21.30
CA ASN A 160 -29.28 15.67 -20.46
C ASN A 160 -28.75 15.80 -19.04
N LEU A 161 -29.68 15.77 -18.07
CA LEU A 161 -29.38 15.55 -16.66
C LEU A 161 -29.92 14.17 -16.31
N GLY A 162 -29.09 13.33 -15.72
CA GLY A 162 -29.49 11.96 -15.45
C GLY A 162 -28.58 11.25 -14.47
N VAL A 163 -29.10 10.15 -13.95
CA VAL A 163 -28.30 9.17 -13.26
C VAL A 163 -27.55 8.36 -14.33
N SER A 164 -26.22 8.25 -14.22
CA SER A 164 -25.44 7.34 -15.08
C SER A 164 -25.97 5.92 -14.91
N ALA A 165 -25.71 4.99 -15.84
CA ALA A 165 -26.13 3.59 -15.72
C ALA A 165 -25.73 2.97 -14.35
N TRP A 166 -26.64 3.05 -13.38
CA TRP A 166 -26.44 2.62 -12.00
C TRP A 166 -26.94 1.18 -11.88
N GLU A 167 -26.09 0.33 -11.33
CA GLU A 167 -26.40 -1.09 -11.15
C GLU A 167 -27.09 -1.30 -9.81
N ILE A 168 -28.27 -1.92 -9.83
CA ILE A 168 -28.93 -2.38 -8.61
C ILE A 168 -28.21 -3.64 -8.14
N ASP A 169 -27.47 -3.54 -7.03
CA ASP A 169 -26.68 -4.64 -6.48
C ASP A 169 -27.54 -5.64 -5.68
N LEU A 170 -28.27 -6.50 -6.39
CA LEU A 170 -29.14 -7.54 -5.82
C LEU A 170 -28.35 -8.73 -5.24
N PHE A 171 -27.24 -9.09 -5.88
CA PHE A 171 -26.43 -10.28 -5.57
C PHE A 171 -25.16 -9.96 -4.76
N GLY A 172 -25.00 -8.71 -4.32
CA GLY A 172 -23.87 -8.27 -3.51
C GLY A 172 -22.54 -8.19 -4.25
N ARG A 173 -22.52 -8.10 -5.59
CA ARG A 173 -21.29 -7.98 -6.39
C ARG A 173 -20.48 -6.75 -5.98
N VAL A 174 -21.12 -5.57 -5.95
CA VAL A 174 -20.48 -4.30 -5.63
C VAL A 174 -20.14 -4.24 -4.14
N ARG A 175 -21.00 -4.78 -3.26
CA ARG A 175 -20.71 -4.92 -1.82
C ARG A 175 -19.49 -5.80 -1.57
N ASN A 176 -19.33 -6.91 -2.28
CA ASN A 176 -18.19 -7.80 -2.16
C ASN A 176 -16.90 -7.16 -2.67
N LEU A 177 -16.95 -6.42 -3.79
CA LEU A 177 -15.81 -5.63 -4.26
C LEU A 177 -15.42 -4.53 -3.27
N THR A 178 -16.40 -3.87 -2.67
CA THR A 178 -16.19 -2.87 -1.62
C THR A 178 -15.54 -3.49 -0.39
N GLN A 179 -16.00 -4.67 0.03
CA GLN A 179 -15.41 -5.42 1.13
C GLN A 179 -13.98 -5.86 0.81
N ALA A 180 -13.70 -6.31 -0.43
CA ALA A 180 -12.36 -6.67 -0.86
C ALA A 180 -11.40 -5.47 -0.79
N GLN A 181 -11.82 -4.29 -1.26
CA GLN A 181 -11.03 -3.06 -1.16
C GLN A 181 -10.85 -2.59 0.29
N GLN A 182 -11.82 -2.86 1.17
CA GLN A 182 -11.67 -2.62 2.60
C GLN A 182 -10.58 -3.49 3.22
N GLN A 183 -10.54 -4.78 2.87
CA GLN A 183 -9.49 -5.69 3.35
C GLN A 183 -8.11 -5.29 2.79
N ALA A 184 -8.03 -4.81 1.55
CA ALA A 184 -6.80 -4.27 0.98
C ALA A 184 -6.31 -3.02 1.75
N TYR A 185 -7.23 -2.15 2.18
CA TYR A 185 -6.91 -1.02 3.06
C TYR A 185 -6.39 -1.47 4.43
N PHE A 186 -7.02 -2.44 5.08
CA PHE A 186 -6.53 -2.99 6.35
C PHE A 186 -5.16 -3.67 6.20
N ALA A 187 -4.93 -4.40 5.10
CA ALA A 187 -3.61 -4.95 4.81
C ALA A 187 -2.54 -3.85 4.63
N ALA A 188 -2.91 -2.72 4.02
CA ALA A 188 -2.01 -1.57 3.92
C ALA A 188 -1.69 -0.95 5.29
N GLU A 189 -2.65 -0.90 6.22
CA GLU A 189 -2.40 -0.46 7.60
C GLU A 189 -1.39 -1.37 8.31
N GLU A 190 -1.52 -2.70 8.16
CA GLU A 190 -0.56 -3.65 8.74
C GLU A 190 0.83 -3.53 8.10
N ASN A 191 0.91 -3.28 6.79
CA ASN A 191 2.20 -3.02 6.13
C ASN A 191 2.88 -1.76 6.68
N ARG A 192 2.12 -0.72 7.04
CA ARG A 192 2.65 0.49 7.69
C ARG A 192 3.17 0.17 9.09
N ASN A 193 2.50 -0.69 9.85
CA ASN A 193 2.98 -1.14 11.15
C ASN A 193 4.27 -1.97 11.03
N ALA A 194 4.33 -2.88 10.08
CA ALA A 194 5.54 -3.67 9.80
C ALA A 194 6.73 -2.79 9.42
N ALA A 195 6.53 -1.80 8.53
CA ALA A 195 7.57 -0.84 8.15
C ALA A 195 8.09 -0.04 9.36
N GLN A 196 7.19 0.36 10.28
CA GLN A 196 7.60 1.04 11.51
C GLN A 196 8.48 0.14 12.39
N VAL A 197 8.11 -1.13 12.57
CA VAL A 197 8.89 -2.09 13.37
C VAL A 197 10.26 -2.33 12.75
N SER A 198 10.34 -2.52 11.43
CA SER A 198 11.60 -2.66 10.71
C SER A 198 12.51 -1.44 10.89
N LEU A 199 11.97 -0.22 10.75
CA LEU A 199 12.76 1.00 10.95
C LEU A 199 13.33 1.10 12.36
N ILE A 200 12.54 0.74 13.38
CA ILE A 200 13.00 0.74 14.77
C ILE A 200 14.16 -0.27 14.94
N ALA A 201 14.02 -1.47 14.38
CA ALA A 201 15.05 -2.51 14.46
C ALA A 201 16.34 -2.11 13.72
N GLU A 202 16.23 -1.55 12.51
CA GLU A 202 17.36 -1.06 11.72
C GLU A 202 18.09 0.08 12.44
N THR A 203 17.33 1.04 13.00
CA THR A 203 17.91 2.15 13.77
C THR A 203 18.64 1.66 15.01
N ALA A 204 18.05 0.70 15.74
CA ALA A 204 18.69 0.09 16.90
C ALA A 204 19.97 -0.65 16.52
N THR A 205 19.96 -1.39 15.41
CA THR A 205 21.13 -2.12 14.91
C THR A 205 22.25 -1.15 14.55
N ALA A 206 21.96 -0.11 13.76
CA ALA A 206 22.94 0.90 13.39
C ALA A 206 23.55 1.62 14.60
N TRP A 207 22.72 1.94 15.62
CA TRP A 207 23.20 2.54 16.87
C TRP A 207 24.14 1.61 17.64
N LEU A 208 23.79 0.33 17.76
CA LEU A 208 24.61 -0.65 18.48
C LEU A 208 25.92 -0.94 17.74
N THR A 209 25.89 -1.00 16.40
CA THR A 209 27.11 -1.12 15.59
C THR A 209 28.02 0.08 15.81
N MET A 210 27.49 1.31 15.73
CA MET A 210 28.27 2.52 16.00
C MET A 210 28.87 2.53 17.41
N ALA A 211 28.11 2.09 18.42
CA ALA A 211 28.62 2.00 19.79
C ALA A 211 29.75 0.96 19.92
N ALA A 212 29.59 -0.20 19.29
CA ALA A 212 30.62 -1.25 19.28
C ALA A 212 31.90 -0.78 18.57
N ASP A 213 31.78 -0.05 17.46
CA ASP A 213 32.91 0.51 16.73
C ASP A 213 33.63 1.60 17.55
N GLN A 214 32.90 2.45 18.27
CA GLN A 214 33.49 3.43 19.19
C GLN A 214 34.28 2.76 20.33
N ASP A 215 33.75 1.68 20.91
CA ASP A 215 34.45 0.92 21.93
C ASP A 215 35.68 0.21 21.36
N ARG A 216 35.60 -0.31 20.14
CA ARG A 216 36.73 -0.92 19.42
C ARG A 216 37.84 0.09 19.17
N LEU A 217 37.51 1.29 18.70
CA LEU A 217 38.47 2.37 18.49
C LEU A 217 39.17 2.76 19.79
N LYS A 218 38.41 2.84 20.90
CA LYS A 218 38.98 3.13 22.21
C LYS A 218 39.98 2.05 22.66
N ILE A 219 39.62 0.77 22.50
CA ILE A 219 40.51 -0.35 22.83
C ILE A 219 41.77 -0.32 21.97
N ALA A 220 41.65 -0.02 20.67
CA ALA A 220 42.80 0.10 19.77
C ALA A 220 43.76 1.22 20.22
N GLN A 221 43.22 2.38 20.60
CA GLN A 221 44.01 3.51 21.12
C GLN A 221 44.70 3.19 22.44
N ASP A 222 44.03 2.51 23.37
CA ASP A 222 44.65 2.12 24.64
C ASP A 222 45.74 1.04 24.42
N THR A 223 45.55 0.16 23.43
CA THR A 223 46.54 -0.85 23.02
C THR A 223 47.78 -0.21 22.40
N GLU A 224 47.62 0.78 21.51
CA GLU A 224 48.73 1.54 20.94
C GLU A 224 49.53 2.28 22.02
N ARG A 225 48.84 2.90 22.99
CA ARG A 225 49.50 3.57 24.12
C ARG A 225 50.33 2.59 24.94
N ALA A 226 49.78 1.43 25.27
CA ALA A 226 50.48 0.40 26.06
C ALA A 226 51.72 -0.16 25.32
N PHE A 227 51.61 -0.40 24.01
CA PHE A 227 52.77 -0.82 23.21
C PHE A 227 53.77 0.31 23.00
N GLY A 228 53.33 1.56 22.93
CA GLY A 228 54.21 2.73 22.88
C GLY A 228 55.04 2.88 24.15
N GLU A 229 54.45 2.67 25.32
CA GLU A 229 55.16 2.64 26.60
C GLU A 229 56.17 1.47 26.66
N THR A 230 55.77 0.30 26.19
CA THR A 230 56.66 -0.89 26.11
C THR A 230 57.86 -0.63 25.19
N LEU A 231 57.63 -0.06 24.01
CA LEU A 231 58.68 0.30 23.05
C LEU A 231 59.66 1.29 23.68
N LYS A 232 59.15 2.32 24.36
CA LYS A 232 59.98 3.32 25.06
C LYS A 232 60.86 2.67 26.13
N LEU A 233 60.29 1.80 26.97
CA LEU A 233 61.03 1.10 28.02
C LEU A 233 62.13 0.20 27.43
N THR A 234 61.84 -0.55 26.37
CA THR A 234 62.82 -1.42 25.70
C THR A 234 63.94 -0.61 25.05
N GLN A 235 63.62 0.54 24.44
CA GLN A 235 64.62 1.47 23.92
C GLN A 235 65.53 2.02 25.03
N ASP A 236 64.97 2.38 26.18
CA ASP A 236 65.75 2.86 27.32
C ASP A 236 66.68 1.75 27.87
N ARG A 237 66.19 0.50 27.97
CA ARG A 237 66.99 -0.68 28.36
C ARG A 237 68.10 -1.02 27.35
N PHE A 238 67.86 -0.83 26.06
CA PHE A 238 68.88 -1.00 25.01
C PHE A 238 69.99 0.05 25.15
N ARG A 239 69.64 1.33 25.42
CA ARG A 239 70.64 2.41 25.59
C ARG A 239 71.59 2.16 26.76
N ILE A 240 71.14 1.49 27.82
CA ILE A 240 71.97 1.10 28.97
C ILE A 240 72.61 -0.29 28.82
N GLY A 241 72.48 -0.93 27.65
CA GLY A 241 73.13 -2.20 27.32
C GLY A 241 72.48 -3.47 27.88
N ILE A 242 71.23 -3.39 28.36
CA ILE A 242 70.51 -4.54 28.97
C ILE A 242 69.72 -5.33 27.92
N ALA A 243 69.12 -4.65 26.93
CA ALA A 243 68.29 -5.27 25.89
C ALA A 243 69.06 -5.36 24.56
N SER A 244 68.62 -6.24 23.66
CA SER A 244 69.17 -6.38 22.30
C SER A 244 68.49 -5.48 21.27
N GLU A 245 69.13 -5.18 20.12
CA GLU A 245 68.48 -4.44 19.03
C GLU A 245 67.26 -5.21 18.48
N LEU A 246 67.34 -6.56 18.47
CA LEU A 246 66.23 -7.41 18.03
C LEU A 246 64.96 -7.16 18.86
N GLU A 247 65.09 -7.05 20.18
CA GLU A 247 63.95 -6.75 21.07
C GLU A 247 63.32 -5.39 20.76
N VAL A 248 64.14 -4.37 20.46
CA VAL A 248 63.64 -3.04 20.06
C VAL A 248 62.87 -3.11 18.74
N ARG A 249 63.38 -3.85 17.75
CA ARG A 249 62.71 -4.02 16.45
C ARG A 249 61.40 -4.79 16.59
N GLN A 250 61.40 -5.84 17.41
CA GLN A 250 60.19 -6.62 17.69
C GLN A 250 59.13 -5.77 18.38
N ALA A 251 59.50 -4.99 19.41
CA ALA A 251 58.59 -4.07 20.09
C ALA A 251 58.05 -2.99 19.14
N ARG A 252 58.89 -2.50 18.21
CA ARG A 252 58.47 -1.52 17.22
C ARG A 252 57.44 -2.09 16.25
N THR A 253 57.64 -3.31 15.75
CA THR A 253 56.65 -3.97 14.88
C THR A 253 55.30 -4.12 15.58
N THR A 254 55.28 -4.51 16.86
CA THR A 254 54.03 -4.61 17.63
C THR A 254 53.34 -3.26 17.81
N TYR A 255 54.10 -2.21 18.09
CA TYR A 255 53.58 -0.85 18.17
C TYR A 255 52.99 -0.37 16.82
N ASP A 256 53.74 -0.57 15.73
CA ASP A 256 53.30 -0.19 14.39
C ASP A 256 52.04 -0.98 13.96
N GLN A 257 51.92 -2.25 14.36
CA GLN A 257 50.71 -3.05 14.16
C GLN A 257 49.52 -2.47 14.91
N ALA A 258 49.65 -2.19 16.21
CA ALA A 258 48.56 -1.60 16.99
C ALA A 258 48.16 -0.21 16.49
N ARG A 259 49.12 0.56 15.96
CA ARG A 259 48.85 1.83 15.29
C ARG A 259 48.06 1.64 14.00
N SER A 260 48.31 0.56 13.24
CA SER A 260 47.50 0.20 12.07
C SER A 260 46.07 -0.17 12.47
N ASP A 261 45.90 -0.92 13.56
CA ASP A 261 44.59 -1.37 14.04
C ASP A 261 43.66 -0.20 14.43
N ILE A 262 44.21 0.99 14.78
CA ILE A 262 43.42 2.21 14.99
C ILE A 262 42.74 2.70 13.72
N ALA A 263 43.37 2.53 12.55
CA ALA A 263 42.81 2.99 11.28
C ALA A 263 41.68 2.08 10.77
N ASP A 264 41.69 0.80 11.19
CA ASP A 264 40.71 -0.20 10.84
C ASP A 264 39.52 -0.28 11.82
N ALA A 265 39.59 0.46 12.93
CA ALA A 265 38.59 0.52 14.00
C ALA A 265 37.68 1.75 13.85
#